data_AF-A0A935GHX3-F1
#
_entry.id   AF-A0A935GHX3-F1
#
_cell.length_a   1.000
_cell.length_b   1.000
_cell.length_c   1.000
_cell.angle_alpha   90.00
_cell.angle_beta   90.00
_cell.angle_gamma   90.00
#
_symmetry.space_group_name_H-M   'P 1'
#
loop_
_entity.id
_entity.type
_entity.pdbx_description
1 polymer ?
#
loop_
_entity_poly.entity_id
_entity_poly.type
_entity_poly.pdbx_seq_one_letter_code
_entity_poly.pdbx_strand_id
1 'polypeptide(L)'
;MTTTQVTARPSASLVIGRDRPAGWEILMALRNQATAFAGGALVFPGGALEPADGATPDDPLHGYRMAAIRETFEEVGILYAKTPDGDWPTPALLAELAPERARLVQGELDLATL
;
A
#
# COMPACT_ATOMS: atom_id res chain seq x y z
N MET A 1 -7.10 20.65 -32.79
CA MET A 1 -7.03 19.77 -31.60
C MET A 1 -7.02 20.67 -30.39
N THR A 2 -8.07 20.65 -29.57
CA THR A 2 -8.13 21.42 -28.32
C THR A 2 -7.57 20.54 -27.22
N THR A 3 -6.41 20.87 -26.69
CA THR A 3 -5.82 20.15 -25.56
C THR A 3 -6.51 20.59 -24.27
N THR A 4 -7.45 19.79 -23.78
CA THR A 4 -8.01 19.99 -22.44
C THR A 4 -6.94 19.65 -21.41
N GLN A 5 -6.51 20.64 -20.65
CA GLN A 5 -5.57 20.45 -19.55
C GLN A 5 -6.26 19.70 -18.41
N VAL A 6 -5.68 18.58 -17.98
CA VAL A 6 -6.16 17.79 -16.83
C VAL A 6 -5.12 17.89 -15.72
N THR A 7 -5.58 18.16 -14.50
CA THR A 7 -4.70 18.19 -13.32
C THR A 7 -4.28 16.78 -12.94
N ALA A 8 -2.97 16.54 -12.82
CA ALA A 8 -2.45 15.27 -12.36
C ALA A 8 -2.88 15.02 -10.90
N ARG A 9 -3.34 13.80 -10.61
CA ARG A 9 -3.64 13.37 -9.25
C ARG A 9 -2.34 12.93 -8.56
N PRO A 10 -1.98 13.51 -7.40
CA PRO A 10 -0.87 13.00 -6.59
C PRO A 10 -1.09 11.52 -6.25
N SER A 11 -0.03 10.73 -6.35
CA SER A 11 -0.03 9.29 -6.07
C SER A 11 1.33 8.83 -5.55
N ALA A 12 1.35 7.66 -4.92
CA ALA A 12 2.55 7.02 -4.41
C ALA A 12 2.49 5.51 -4.64
N SER A 13 3.67 4.89 -4.79
CA SER A 13 3.81 3.44 -4.94
C SER A 13 4.93 2.92 -4.04
N LEU A 14 4.78 1.68 -3.58
CA LEU A 14 5.79 0.98 -2.78
C LEU A 14 6.50 -0.05 -3.65
N VAL A 15 7.84 0.03 -3.75
CA VAL A 15 8.65 -0.97 -4.45
C VAL A 15 9.24 -1.92 -3.41
N ILE A 16 8.67 -3.13 -3.32
CA ILE A 16 9.10 -4.14 -2.35
C ILE A 16 10.03 -5.12 -3.05
N GLY A 17 11.29 -5.15 -2.61
CA GLY A 17 12.30 -6.08 -3.11
C GLY A 17 12.73 -7.10 -2.06
N ARG A 18 13.19 -8.27 -2.53
CA ARG A 18 13.95 -9.22 -1.71
C ARG A 18 15.18 -9.72 -2.44
N ASP A 19 16.26 -9.91 -1.68
CA ASP A 19 17.48 -10.54 -2.17
C ASP A 19 17.28 -12.04 -2.40
N ARG A 20 17.87 -12.55 -3.49
CA ARG A 20 18.00 -13.99 -3.79
C ARG A 20 19.41 -14.26 -4.33
N PRO A 21 19.91 -15.51 -4.26
CA PRO A 21 21.20 -15.87 -4.84
C PRO A 21 21.34 -15.53 -6.34
N ALA A 22 20.23 -15.52 -7.09
CA ALA A 22 20.19 -15.20 -8.52
C ALA A 22 19.94 -13.71 -8.83
N GLY A 23 19.79 -12.84 -7.83
CA GLY A 23 19.48 -11.42 -8.01
C GLY A 23 18.28 -10.96 -7.18
N TRP A 24 17.73 -9.78 -7.51
CA TRP A 24 16.56 -9.22 -6.82
C TRP A 24 15.25 -9.72 -7.43
N GLU A 25 14.29 -9.97 -6.55
CA GLU A 25 12.89 -10.16 -6.92
C GLU A 25 12.09 -8.97 -6.41
N ILE A 26 11.24 -8.38 -7.27
CA ILE A 26 10.38 -7.25 -6.93
C ILE A 26 8.92 -7.71 -6.97
N LEU A 27 8.15 -7.34 -5.95
CA LEU A 27 6.71 -7.58 -5.94
C LEU A 27 6.02 -6.70 -6.98
N MET A 28 5.20 -7.32 -7.83
CA MET A 28 4.33 -6.64 -8.76
C MET A 28 2.92 -7.23 -8.68
N ALA A 29 1.91 -6.38 -8.81
CA ALA A 29 0.52 -6.79 -8.96
C ALA A 29 0.14 -6.82 -10.45
N LEU A 30 -0.67 -7.81 -10.85
CA LEU A 30 -1.29 -7.82 -12.16
C LEU A 30 -2.62 -7.07 -12.08
N ARG A 31 -2.71 -5.92 -12.73
CA ARG A 31 -3.92 -5.10 -12.68
C ARG A 31 -5.06 -5.80 -13.42
N ASN A 32 -6.26 -5.77 -12.82
CA ASN A 32 -7.45 -6.36 -13.45
C ASN A 32 -7.65 -5.80 -14.87
N GLN A 33 -7.82 -6.71 -15.84
CA GLN A 33 -8.02 -6.44 -17.26
C GLN A 33 -9.21 -5.47 -17.52
N ALA A 34 -10.22 -5.49 -16.66
CA ALA A 34 -11.41 -4.64 -16.79
C ALA A 34 -11.21 -3.16 -16.37
N THR A 35 -10.01 -2.76 -15.95
CA THR A 35 -9.75 -1.38 -15.53
C THR A 35 -9.59 -0.43 -16.72
N ALA A 36 -10.19 0.77 -16.63
CA ALA A 36 -10.22 1.77 -17.70
C ALA A 36 -8.84 2.34 -18.10
N PHE A 37 -7.79 2.06 -17.32
CA PHE A 37 -6.43 2.52 -17.56
C PHE A 37 -5.44 1.38 -17.24
N ALA A 38 -4.57 1.03 -18.19
CA ALA A 38 -3.51 0.03 -18.02
C ALA A 38 -3.97 -1.38 -17.55
N GLY A 39 -5.17 -1.84 -17.95
CA GLY A 39 -5.63 -3.21 -17.67
C GLY A 39 -4.64 -4.27 -18.20
N GLY A 40 -4.35 -5.28 -17.39
CA GLY A 40 -3.39 -6.34 -17.73
C GLY A 40 -1.91 -5.97 -17.59
N ALA A 41 -1.58 -4.74 -17.15
CA ALA A 41 -0.21 -4.35 -16.86
C ALA A 41 0.27 -4.91 -15.51
N LEU A 42 1.57 -5.22 -15.44
CA LEU A 42 2.25 -5.40 -14.17
C LEU A 42 2.56 -4.02 -13.58
N VAL A 43 2.15 -3.80 -12.34
CA VAL A 43 2.31 -2.53 -11.63
C VAL A 43 2.91 -2.76 -10.25
N PHE A 44 3.56 -1.72 -9.71
CA PHE A 44 3.87 -1.69 -8.27
C PHE A 44 2.59 -1.37 -7.50
N PRO A 45 2.42 -1.93 -6.29
CA PRO A 45 1.30 -1.56 -5.45
C PRO A 45 1.33 -0.07 -5.10
N GLY A 46 0.19 0.58 -5.15
CA GLY A 46 0.10 2.01 -4.91
C GLY A 46 -1.10 2.68 -5.58
N GLY A 47 -1.33 3.93 -5.20
CA GLY A 47 -2.52 4.66 -5.63
C GLY A 47 -2.48 6.13 -5.28
N ALA A 48 -3.64 6.77 -5.38
CA ALA A 48 -3.77 8.20 -5.19
C ALA A 48 -3.74 8.58 -3.71
N LEU A 49 -3.26 9.79 -3.42
CA LEU A 49 -3.37 10.36 -2.08
C LEU A 49 -4.84 10.64 -1.74
N GLU A 50 -5.21 10.37 -0.50
CA GLU A 50 -6.50 10.65 0.10
C GLU A 50 -6.35 11.54 1.34
N PRO A 51 -7.40 12.29 1.76
CA PRO A 51 -7.34 13.09 2.97
C PRO A 51 -6.97 12.31 4.24
N ALA A 52 -7.31 11.02 4.29
CA ALA A 52 -7.00 10.12 5.40
C ALA A 52 -5.50 9.79 5.52
N ASP A 53 -4.72 9.97 4.45
CA ASP A 53 -3.27 9.76 4.47
C ASP A 53 -2.53 10.84 5.27
N GLY A 54 -3.22 11.92 5.61
CA GLY A 54 -2.71 12.98 6.47
C GLY A 54 -1.61 13.83 5.82
N ALA A 55 -1.28 14.92 6.50
CA ALA A 55 -0.17 15.80 6.15
C ALA A 55 0.44 16.36 7.42
N THR A 56 1.77 16.40 7.45
CA THR A 56 2.55 16.95 8.56
C THR A 56 3.40 18.10 8.04
N PRO A 57 3.31 19.33 8.60
CA PRO A 57 4.03 20.49 8.07
C PRO A 57 5.56 20.31 8.00
N ASP A 58 6.10 19.50 8.90
CA ASP A 58 7.52 19.17 9.05
C ASP A 58 7.98 17.99 8.19
N ASP A 59 7.06 17.23 7.59
CA ASP A 59 7.36 16.13 6.68
C ASP A 59 6.41 16.15 5.46
N PRO A 60 6.79 16.84 4.37
CA PRO A 60 5.94 16.97 3.18
C PRO A 60 5.71 15.65 2.43
N LEU A 61 6.44 14.59 2.79
CA LEU A 61 6.29 13.26 2.19
C LEU A 61 5.41 12.32 3.02
N HIS A 62 4.96 12.73 4.21
CA HIS A 62 4.14 11.90 5.10
C HIS A 62 2.93 11.29 4.38
N GLY A 63 2.10 12.14 3.75
CA GLY A 63 0.91 11.68 3.03
C GLY A 63 1.23 10.72 1.88
N TYR A 64 2.37 10.90 1.19
CA TYR A 64 2.80 9.96 0.15
C TYR A 64 3.20 8.60 0.73
N ARG A 65 3.88 8.57 1.89
CA ARG A 65 4.25 7.31 2.54
C ARG A 65 3.00 6.58 3.07
N MET A 66 2.07 7.32 3.66
CA MET A 66 0.80 6.76 4.14
C MET A 66 -0.04 6.21 2.98
N ALA A 67 -0.17 6.95 1.88
CA ALA A 67 -0.85 6.48 0.67
C ALA A 67 -0.22 5.19 0.13
N ALA A 68 1.11 5.12 0.03
CA ALA A 68 1.79 3.92 -0.45
C ALA A 68 1.57 2.71 0.48
N ILE A 69 1.58 2.90 1.80
CA ILE A 69 1.36 1.83 2.78
C ILE A 69 -0.10 1.35 2.73
N ARG A 70 -1.07 2.27 2.72
CA ARG A 70 -2.50 1.98 2.63
C ARG A 70 -2.83 1.18 1.37
N GLU A 71 -2.45 1.70 0.22
CA GLU A 71 -2.72 1.06 -1.07
C GLU A 71 -2.01 -0.30 -1.18
N THR A 72 -0.78 -0.44 -0.67
CA THR A 72 -0.09 -1.74 -0.62
C THR A 72 -0.84 -2.75 0.23
N PHE A 73 -1.41 -2.30 1.35
CA PHE A 73 -2.21 -3.17 2.18
C PHE A 73 -3.51 -3.60 1.48
N GLU A 74 -4.22 -2.66 0.87
CA GLU A 74 -5.48 -2.90 0.16
C GLU A 74 -5.31 -3.82 -1.06
N GLU A 75 -4.26 -3.61 -1.85
CA GLU A 75 -4.07 -4.34 -3.12
C GLU A 75 -3.42 -5.71 -2.94
N VAL A 76 -2.46 -5.85 -2.02
CA VAL A 76 -1.65 -7.07 -1.89
C VAL A 76 -1.57 -7.63 -0.46
N GLY A 77 -2.25 -7.01 0.52
CA GLY A 77 -2.39 -7.53 1.87
C GLY A 77 -1.12 -7.52 2.71
N ILE A 78 -0.16 -6.66 2.36
CA ILE A 78 1.12 -6.47 3.08
C ILE A 78 1.08 -5.12 3.78
N LEU A 79 1.17 -5.14 5.12
CA LEU A 79 1.22 -3.94 5.94
C LEU A 79 2.67 -3.61 6.32
N TYR A 80 3.18 -2.48 5.83
CA TYR A 80 4.49 -1.96 6.24
C TYR A 80 4.34 -1.10 7.50
N ALA A 81 4.50 -1.71 8.67
CA ALA A 81 4.34 -1.04 9.95
C ALA A 81 5.37 -1.51 11.00
N LYS A 82 5.58 -0.65 11.98
CA LYS A 82 6.35 -0.93 13.20
C LYS A 82 5.41 -0.94 14.39
N THR A 83 5.84 -1.56 15.49
CA THR A 83 5.18 -1.44 16.78
C THR A 83 5.23 0.03 17.27
N PRO A 84 4.40 0.41 18.27
CA PRO A 84 4.48 1.76 18.86
C PRO A 84 5.87 2.12 19.39
N ASP A 85 6.64 1.13 19.84
CA ASP A 85 8.02 1.28 20.30
C ASP A 85 9.04 1.44 19.15
N GLY A 86 8.60 1.29 17.90
CA GLY A 86 9.43 1.46 16.71
C GLY A 86 10.13 0.19 16.23
N ASP A 87 9.78 -0.97 16.81
CA ASP A 87 10.33 -2.27 16.46
C ASP A 87 9.58 -2.93 15.31
N TRP A 88 10.25 -3.87 14.64
CA TRP A 88 9.59 -4.72 13.66
C TRP A 88 8.75 -5.80 14.38
N PRO A 89 7.54 -6.14 13.87
CA PRO A 89 6.73 -7.19 14.46
C PRO A 89 7.47 -8.52 14.59
N THR A 90 7.41 -9.12 15.78
CA THR A 90 8.00 -10.43 16.03
C THR A 90 7.11 -11.55 15.47
N PRO A 91 7.65 -12.76 15.22
CA PRO A 91 6.83 -13.90 14.83
C PRO A 91 5.70 -14.22 15.83
N ALA A 92 5.94 -13.99 17.14
CA ALA A 92 4.93 -14.19 18.17
C ALA A 92 3.78 -13.19 18.02
N LEU A 93 4.08 -11.90 17.86
CA LEU A 93 3.08 -10.87 17.63
C LEU A 93 2.29 -11.13 16.33
N LEU A 94 2.96 -11.55 15.26
CA LEU A 94 2.29 -11.90 14.01
C LEU A 94 1.34 -13.11 14.16
N ALA A 95 1.69 -14.09 15.01
CA ALA A 95 0.81 -15.20 15.32
C ALA A 95 -0.41 -14.75 16.15
N GLU A 96 -0.22 -13.81 17.08
CA GLU A 96 -1.31 -13.20 17.84
C GLU A 96 -2.28 -12.43 16.95
N LEU A 97 -1.79 -11.71 15.94
CA LEU A 97 -2.61 -10.91 15.00
C LEU A 97 -3.24 -11.72 13.85
N ALA A 98 -2.93 -13.01 13.73
CA ALA A 98 -3.41 -13.84 12.63
C ALA A 98 -4.95 -13.97 12.57
N PRO A 99 -5.67 -14.11 13.71
CA PRO A 99 -7.14 -14.12 13.72
C PRO A 99 -7.74 -12.79 13.24
N GLU A 100 -7.18 -11.65 13.64
CA GLU A 100 -7.63 -10.32 13.24
C GLU A 100 -7.45 -10.12 11.74
N ARG A 101 -6.34 -10.61 11.18
CA ARG A 101 -6.13 -10.62 9.72
C ARG A 101 -7.24 -11.39 9.00
N ALA A 102 -7.66 -12.54 9.53
CA ALA A 102 -8.75 -13.31 8.93
C ALA A 102 -10.07 -12.53 8.95
N ARG A 103 -10.39 -11.88 10.07
CA ARG A 103 -11.58 -11.04 10.22
C ARG A 103 -11.57 -9.84 9.29
N LEU A 104 -10.42 -9.18 9.13
CA LEU A 104 -10.22 -8.07 8.20
C LEU A 104 -10.43 -8.50 6.74
N VAL A 105 -9.89 -9.65 6.33
CA VAL A 105 -10.10 -10.22 4.99
C VAL A 105 -11.56 -10.59 4.74
N GLN A 106 -12.29 -10.98 5.79
CA GLN A 106 -13.72 -11.28 5.73
C GLN A 106 -14.62 -10.04 5.80
N GLY A 107 -14.04 -8.85 6.02
CA GLY A 107 -14.79 -7.60 6.20
C GLY A 107 -15.50 -7.46 7.54
N GLU A 108 -15.14 -8.29 8.53
CA GLU A 108 -15.66 -8.23 9.90
C GLU A 108 -14.94 -7.20 10.78
N LEU A 109 -13.85 -6.65 10.27
CA LEU A 109 -12.98 -5.67 10.91
C LEU A 109 -12.58 -4.64 9.85
N ASP A 110 -12.50 -3.37 10.24
CA ASP A 110 -12.02 -2.28 9.39
C ASP A 110 -10.86 -1.59 10.08
N LEU A 111 -9.75 -1.36 9.36
CA LEU A 111 -8.57 -0.65 9.85
C LEU A 111 -8.91 0.77 10.31
N ALA A 112 -9.91 1.42 9.71
CA ALA A 112 -10.36 2.74 10.13
C ALA A 112 -11.09 2.73 11.49
N THR A 113 -11.43 1.55 12.02
CA THR A 113 -12.21 1.37 13.25
C THR A 113 -11.43 0.74 14.40
N LEU A 114 -10.17 0.36 14.18
CA LEU A 114 -9.21 -0.09 15.20
C LEU A 114 -8.57 1.09 15.93
#